data_AF-A0A848UCD3-F1
#
_entry.id   AF-A0A848UCD3-F1
#
_cell.length_a   1.000
_cell.length_b   1.000
_cell.length_c   1.000
_cell.angle_alpha   90.00
_cell.angle_beta   90.00
_cell.angle_gamma   90.00
#
_symmetry.space_group_name_H-M   'P 1'
#
loop_
_entity.id
_entity.type
_entity.pdbx_description
1 polymer ?
#
loop_
_entity_poly.entity_id
_entity_poly.type
_entity_poly.pdbx_seq_one_letter_code
_entity_poly.pdbx_strand_id
1 'polypeptide(L)'
;MPGTFRYGGGVARFPIRFSRAGRAMALLGMGPSVSYVELGDGSVTVRMGWAFRSTFDRAQVASIAVDDDRVLGWGVHGWRGTWLVNGSSAGMLRIELEPEARASVAGFPVKLSKLRVSVEDPGTLITRLRPS
;
A
#
# COMPACT_ATOMS: atom_id res chain seq x y z
N MET A 1 -6.33 20.13 9.52
CA MET A 1 -5.14 20.53 8.74
C MET A 1 -4.68 19.32 7.92
N PRO A 2 -4.84 19.29 6.59
CA PRO A 2 -4.16 18.29 5.78
C PRO A 2 -2.66 18.59 5.82
N GLY A 3 -1.87 17.59 6.21
CA GLY A 3 -0.41 17.71 6.35
C GLY A 3 0.27 18.04 5.02
N THR A 4 1.24 18.94 5.09
CA THR A 4 2.01 19.48 3.97
C THR A 4 2.77 18.37 3.23
N PHE A 5 2.45 18.16 1.95
CA PHE A 5 3.23 17.32 1.05
C PHE A 5 4.49 18.09 0.63
N ARG A 6 5.68 17.61 1.01
CA ARG A 6 6.94 18.14 0.48
C ARG A 6 7.29 17.36 -0.78
N TYR A 7 7.41 18.06 -1.91
CA TYR A 7 7.85 17.49 -3.17
C TYR A 7 9.20 18.10 -3.56
N GLY A 8 10.26 17.35 -3.27
CA GLY A 8 11.63 17.59 -3.71
C GLY A 8 12.53 16.46 -3.20
N GLY A 9 13.14 15.69 -4.11
CA GLY A 9 14.22 14.71 -3.87
C GLY A 9 14.19 13.85 -2.60
N GLY A 10 13.01 13.55 -2.05
CA GLY A 10 12.86 13.08 -0.69
C GLY A 10 11.62 12.21 -0.49
N VAL A 11 11.62 11.51 0.65
CA VAL A 11 10.62 10.53 1.06
C VAL A 11 9.20 11.09 0.93
N ALA A 12 8.34 10.44 0.13
CA ALA A 12 6.94 10.82 -0.05
C ALA A 12 6.01 9.75 0.53
N ARG A 13 5.08 10.14 1.41
CA ARG A 13 4.08 9.23 1.99
C ARG A 13 2.70 9.46 1.41
N PHE A 14 2.06 8.36 1.03
CA PHE A 14 0.69 8.24 0.57
C PHE A 14 -0.10 7.49 1.65
N PRO A 15 -0.94 8.17 2.43
CA PRO A 15 -1.74 7.49 3.45
C PRO A 15 -2.63 6.41 2.81
N ILE A 16 -2.76 5.27 3.49
CA ILE A 16 -3.79 4.30 3.13
C ILE A 16 -5.15 4.93 3.40
N ARG A 17 -6.07 4.82 2.45
CA ARG A 17 -7.41 5.39 2.56
C ARG A 17 -8.28 4.55 3.48
N PHE A 18 -9.00 5.21 4.39
CA PHE A 18 -9.96 4.57 5.29
C PHE A 18 -11.36 5.15 5.08
N SER A 19 -12.34 4.27 4.87
CA SER A 19 -13.75 4.66 4.93
C SER A 19 -14.12 5.09 6.36
N ARG A 20 -15.29 5.71 6.54
CA ARG A 20 -15.76 6.10 7.88
C ARG A 20 -15.82 4.90 8.83
N ALA A 21 -16.35 3.78 8.38
CA ALA A 21 -16.37 2.53 9.15
C ALA A 21 -14.97 1.92 9.30
N GLY A 22 -14.16 1.95 8.23
CA GLY A 22 -12.79 1.43 8.24
C GLY A 22 -11.88 2.08 9.28
N ARG A 23 -12.14 3.33 9.69
CA ARG A 23 -11.40 4.00 10.77
C ARG A 23 -11.45 3.26 12.11
N ALA A 24 -12.44 2.40 12.35
CA ALA A 24 -12.50 1.55 13.55
C ALA A 24 -11.28 0.61 13.67
N MET A 25 -10.59 0.28 12.57
CA MET A 25 -9.35 -0.51 12.61
C MET A 25 -8.20 0.17 13.37
N ALA A 26 -8.29 1.47 13.64
CA ALA A 26 -7.36 2.14 14.55
C ALA A 26 -7.33 1.50 15.95
N LEU A 27 -8.48 0.97 16.41
CA LEU A 27 -8.57 0.25 17.69
C LEU A 27 -7.77 -1.06 17.72
N LEU A 28 -7.45 -1.59 16.54
CA LEU A 28 -6.62 -2.79 16.36
C LEU A 28 -5.16 -2.43 16.05
N GLY A 29 -4.77 -1.16 16.14
CA GLY A 29 -3.42 -0.70 15.80
C GLY A 29 -3.14 -0.62 14.29
N MET A 30 -4.18 -0.58 13.45
CA MET A 30 -4.08 -0.51 11.98
C MET A 30 -4.70 0.79 11.42
N GLY A 31 -4.63 1.88 12.20
CA GLY A 31 -5.29 3.14 11.85
C GLY A 31 -4.54 3.98 10.80
N PRO A 32 -5.13 5.12 10.37
CA PRO A 32 -4.55 6.00 9.35
C PRO A 32 -3.15 6.53 9.68
N SER A 33 -2.83 6.78 10.96
CA SER A 33 -1.53 7.33 11.37
C SER A 33 -0.36 6.36 11.19
N VAL A 34 -0.64 5.05 11.08
CA VAL A 34 0.36 3.98 11.00
C VAL A 34 0.25 3.17 9.71
N SER A 35 -0.50 3.68 8.72
CA SER A 35 -0.84 2.96 7.49
C SER A 35 -0.59 3.82 6.26
N TYR A 36 0.39 3.45 5.43
CA TYR A 36 0.86 4.26 4.30
C TYR A 36 1.61 3.42 3.26
N VAL A 37 1.71 3.99 2.05
CA VAL A 37 2.73 3.69 1.06
C VAL A 37 3.76 4.81 1.09
N GLU A 38 5.02 4.48 1.25
CA GLU A 38 6.13 5.43 1.28
C GLU A 38 7.05 5.17 0.08
N LEU A 39 7.37 6.22 -0.67
CA LEU A 39 8.37 6.19 -1.73
C LEU A 39 9.65 6.82 -1.18
N GLY A 40 10.69 6.00 -1.04
CA GLY A 40 12.05 6.44 -0.74
C GLY A 40 12.88 6.61 -2.01
N ASP A 41 14.19 6.80 -1.83
CA ASP A 41 15.13 6.77 -2.96
C ASP A 41 15.34 5.31 -3.38
N GLY A 42 14.84 4.95 -4.57
CA GLY A 42 14.90 3.59 -5.11
C GLY A 42 14.01 2.53 -4.43
N SER A 43 13.30 2.84 -3.34
CA SER A 43 12.52 1.86 -2.58
C SER A 43 11.05 2.26 -2.36
N VAL A 44 10.21 1.26 -2.18
CA VAL A 44 8.79 1.39 -1.82
C VAL A 44 8.55 0.65 -0.52
N THR A 45 8.00 1.32 0.49
CA THR A 45 7.56 0.69 1.73
C THR A 45 6.04 0.76 1.86
N VAL A 46 5.41 -0.37 2.13
CA VAL A 46 3.97 -0.46 2.38
C VAL A 46 3.76 -0.96 3.80
N ARG A 47 2.97 -0.23 4.57
CA ARG A 47 2.71 -0.55 5.98
C ARG A 47 1.23 -0.40 6.30
N MET A 48 0.71 -1.34 7.09
CA MET A 48 -0.55 -1.20 7.82
C MET A 48 -0.34 -1.65 9.27
N GLY A 49 -0.01 -0.69 10.14
CA GLY A 49 0.18 -0.96 11.56
C GLY A 49 1.26 -2.02 11.82
N TRP A 50 0.92 -2.99 12.67
CA TRP A 50 1.71 -4.21 12.91
C TRP A 50 1.34 -5.36 11.96
N ALA A 51 0.20 -5.25 11.26
CA ALA A 51 -0.41 -6.36 10.55
C ALA A 51 0.22 -6.62 9.18
N PHE A 52 0.71 -5.59 8.49
CA PHE A 52 1.40 -5.75 7.21
C PHE A 52 2.61 -4.84 7.10
N ARG A 53 3.72 -5.38 6.60
CA ARG A 53 4.88 -4.61 6.17
C ARG A 53 5.53 -5.25 4.96
N SER A 54 5.86 -4.46 3.95
CA SER A 54 6.77 -4.85 2.88
C SER A 54 7.65 -3.66 2.51
N THR A 55 8.91 -3.93 2.17
CA THR A 55 9.81 -2.97 1.54
C THR A 55 10.42 -3.69 0.35
N PHE A 56 10.31 -3.08 -0.83
CA PHE A 56 10.78 -3.65 -2.09
C PHE A 56 11.41 -2.56 -2.96
N ASP A 57 12.28 -2.95 -3.88
CA ASP A 57 12.90 -2.01 -4.79
C ASP A 57 11.87 -1.49 -5.77
N ARG A 58 11.94 -0.20 -6.07
CA ARG A 58 11.10 0.42 -7.09
C ARG A 58 11.24 -0.27 -8.44
N ALA A 59 12.43 -0.79 -8.75
CA ALA A 59 12.69 -1.54 -9.97
C ALA A 59 11.93 -2.88 -10.05
N GLN A 60 11.44 -3.41 -8.91
CA GLN A 60 10.59 -4.60 -8.91
C GLN A 60 9.16 -4.30 -9.35
N VAL A 61 8.74 -3.03 -9.42
CA VAL A 61 7.39 -2.71 -9.90
C VAL A 61 7.29 -3.01 -11.38
N ALA A 62 6.58 -4.07 -11.73
CA ALA A 62 6.33 -4.46 -13.11
C ALA A 62 5.17 -3.66 -13.72
N SER A 63 4.14 -3.38 -12.92
CA SER A 63 3.04 -2.51 -13.34
C SER A 63 2.32 -1.88 -12.14
N ILE A 64 1.66 -0.76 -12.39
CA ILE A 64 0.76 -0.10 -11.45
C ILE A 64 -0.44 0.48 -12.19
N ALA A 65 -1.65 0.20 -11.68
CA ALA A 65 -2.89 0.69 -12.26
C ALA A 65 -3.97 0.89 -11.18
N VAL A 66 -5.02 1.63 -11.55
CA VAL A 66 -6.28 1.63 -10.80
C VAL A 66 -6.82 0.20 -10.75
N ASP A 67 -7.36 -0.17 -9.60
CA ASP A 67 -7.92 -1.50 -9.35
C ASP A 67 -9.43 -1.41 -9.16
N ASP A 68 -10.17 -1.78 -10.21
CA ASP A 68 -11.63 -1.80 -10.23
C ASP A 68 -12.21 -3.17 -9.84
N ASP A 69 -11.37 -4.14 -9.45
CA ASP A 69 -11.83 -5.47 -9.05
C ASP A 69 -12.56 -5.40 -7.71
N ARG A 70 -13.58 -6.27 -7.54
CA ARG A 70 -14.37 -6.31 -6.29
C ARG A 70 -13.47 -6.55 -5.06
N VAL A 71 -13.75 -5.77 -4.02
CA VAL A 71 -13.14 -5.89 -2.69
C VAL A 71 -14.13 -6.63 -1.78
N LEU A 72 -13.71 -7.78 -1.26
CA LEU A 72 -14.54 -8.66 -0.42
C LEU A 72 -14.18 -8.59 1.08
N GLY A 73 -13.18 -7.79 1.45
CA GLY A 73 -12.73 -7.63 2.84
C GLY A 73 -11.96 -6.32 3.05
N TRP A 74 -11.73 -5.98 4.32
CA TRP A 74 -10.94 -4.82 4.76
C TRP A 74 -9.84 -5.27 5.72
N GLY A 75 -8.69 -4.61 5.68
CA GLY A 75 -7.50 -4.96 6.45
C GLY A 75 -6.45 -5.63 5.57
N VAL A 76 -5.92 -6.76 6.02
CA VAL A 76 -4.82 -7.50 5.38
C VAL A 76 -5.29 -8.90 5.03
N HIS A 77 -5.47 -9.20 3.75
CA HIS A 77 -5.96 -10.49 3.24
C HIS A 77 -5.11 -10.95 2.07
N GLY A 78 -4.82 -12.23 1.94
CA GLY A 78 -4.03 -12.67 0.79
C GLY A 78 -3.92 -14.16 0.61
N TRP A 79 -3.54 -14.53 -0.61
CA TRP A 79 -3.34 -15.91 -1.03
C TRP A 79 -2.32 -15.96 -2.17
N ARG A 80 -1.39 -16.92 -2.12
CA ARG A 80 -0.41 -17.21 -3.18
C ARG A 80 0.32 -15.95 -3.72
N GLY A 81 0.84 -15.12 -2.82
CA GLY A 81 1.60 -13.92 -3.20
C GLY A 81 0.76 -12.70 -3.57
N THR A 82 -0.57 -12.85 -3.67
CA THR A 82 -1.50 -11.73 -3.85
C THR A 82 -2.01 -11.27 -2.49
N TRP A 83 -1.85 -9.97 -2.20
CA TRP A 83 -2.26 -9.37 -0.93
C TRP A 83 -3.11 -8.13 -1.15
N LEU A 84 -4.22 -8.04 -0.45
CA LEU A 84 -5.08 -6.88 -0.28
C LEU A 84 -4.73 -6.22 1.06
N VAL A 85 -4.37 -4.94 1.02
CA VAL A 85 -4.02 -4.11 2.18
C VAL A 85 -4.81 -2.81 2.10
N ASN A 86 -5.98 -2.75 2.74
CA ASN A 86 -6.93 -1.67 2.51
C ASN A 86 -7.75 -1.25 3.74
N GLY A 87 -8.03 0.06 3.83
CA GLY A 87 -9.01 0.62 4.77
C GLY A 87 -10.33 1.02 4.13
N SER A 88 -10.41 0.89 2.82
CA SER A 88 -11.47 1.38 1.95
C SER A 88 -11.56 0.52 0.70
N SER A 89 -12.73 0.47 0.06
CA SER A 89 -12.87 -0.06 -1.31
C SER A 89 -12.68 1.02 -2.39
N ALA A 90 -12.67 2.30 -2.01
CA ALA A 90 -12.29 3.41 -2.87
C ALA A 90 -10.79 3.69 -2.80
N GLY A 91 -10.25 4.26 -3.88
CA GLY A 91 -8.82 4.62 -3.99
C GLY A 91 -7.91 3.40 -4.18
N MET A 92 -8.44 2.30 -4.72
CA MET A 92 -7.71 1.06 -4.90
C MET A 92 -6.74 1.14 -6.06
N LEU A 93 -5.53 0.64 -5.82
CA LEU A 93 -4.49 0.42 -6.80
C LEU A 93 -4.05 -1.03 -6.77
N ARG A 94 -3.66 -1.54 -7.94
CA ARG A 94 -2.97 -2.82 -8.10
C ARG A 94 -1.54 -2.56 -8.54
N ILE A 95 -0.59 -3.13 -7.81
CA ILE A 95 0.84 -3.10 -8.09
C ILE A 95 1.29 -4.55 -8.30
N GLU A 96 1.84 -4.84 -9.46
CA GLU A 96 2.45 -6.14 -9.75
C GLU A 96 3.97 -6.04 -9.62
N LEU A 97 4.58 -7.07 -9.03
CA LEU A 97 6.00 -7.11 -8.73
C LEU A 97 6.69 -8.25 -9.48
N GLU A 98 7.80 -7.94 -10.16
CA GLU A 98 8.70 -8.89 -10.79
C GLU A 98 10.16 -8.41 -10.60
N PRO A 99 11.04 -9.18 -9.93
CA PRO A 99 10.74 -10.43 -9.22
C PRO A 99 9.87 -10.23 -7.97
N GLU A 100 9.30 -11.33 -7.45
CA GLU A 100 8.51 -11.32 -6.21
C GLU A 100 9.29 -10.68 -5.06
N ALA A 101 8.62 -9.82 -4.29
CA ALA A 101 9.15 -9.27 -3.04
C ALA A 101 8.80 -10.15 -1.83
N ARG A 102 9.39 -9.81 -0.68
CA ARG A 102 8.98 -10.34 0.63
C ARG A 102 8.09 -9.33 1.35
N ALA A 103 7.13 -9.85 2.10
CA ALA A 103 6.34 -9.10 3.05
C ALA A 103 6.30 -9.84 4.39
N SER A 104 5.80 -9.15 5.41
CA SER A 104 5.50 -9.70 6.73
C SER A 104 4.04 -9.45 7.04
N VAL A 105 3.33 -10.49 7.45
CA VAL A 105 1.94 -10.44 7.89
C VAL A 105 1.91 -10.90 9.34
N ALA A 106 1.53 -10.02 10.26
CA ALA A 106 1.55 -10.31 11.70
C ALA A 106 2.91 -10.85 12.21
N GLY A 107 4.02 -10.45 11.59
CA GLY A 107 5.38 -10.95 11.90
C GLY A 107 5.82 -12.17 11.09
N PHE A 108 4.91 -12.87 10.39
CA PHE A 108 5.24 -14.04 9.57
C PHE A 108 5.66 -13.65 8.15
N PRO A 109 6.79 -14.17 7.63
CA PRO A 109 7.24 -13.85 6.28
C PRO A 109 6.34 -14.49 5.23
N VAL A 110 5.99 -13.72 4.19
CA VAL A 110 5.18 -14.16 3.06
C VAL A 110 5.75 -13.61 1.75
N LYS A 111 5.37 -14.23 0.64
CA LYS A 111 5.68 -13.74 -0.71
C LYS A 111 4.73 -12.61 -1.11
N LEU A 112 5.20 -11.70 -1.94
CA LEU A 112 4.42 -10.63 -2.54
C LEU A 112 4.74 -10.50 -4.02
N SER A 113 3.84 -10.97 -4.88
CA SER A 113 3.88 -10.78 -6.33
C SER A 113 2.84 -9.76 -6.79
N LYS A 114 1.75 -9.60 -6.04
CA LYS A 114 0.67 -8.66 -6.34
C LYS A 114 0.17 -7.99 -5.07
N LEU A 115 0.19 -6.66 -5.07
CA LEU A 115 -0.36 -5.84 -4.00
C LEU A 115 -1.58 -5.08 -4.51
N ARG A 116 -2.72 -5.24 -3.83
CA ARG A 116 -3.91 -4.40 -3.95
C ARG A 116 -3.96 -3.49 -2.73
N VAL A 117 -3.91 -2.17 -2.90
CA VAL A 117 -3.82 -1.21 -1.78
C VAL A 117 -4.75 -0.02 -1.99
N SER A 118 -5.47 0.40 -0.94
CA SER A 118 -6.27 1.63 -0.98
C SER A 118 -5.42 2.83 -0.55
N VAL A 119 -5.31 3.88 -1.36
CA VAL A 119 -4.56 5.10 -1.04
C VAL A 119 -5.42 6.36 -1.20
N GLU A 120 -5.06 7.43 -0.48
CA GLU A 120 -5.81 8.70 -0.56
C GLU A 120 -5.61 9.44 -1.89
N ASP A 121 -4.43 9.31 -2.52
CA ASP A 121 -4.11 9.95 -3.81
C ASP A 121 -3.54 8.91 -4.80
N PRO A 122 -4.43 8.13 -5.47
CA PRO A 122 -4.00 7.09 -6.39
C PRO A 122 -3.34 7.65 -7.65
N GLY A 123 -3.79 8.81 -8.15
CA GLY A 123 -3.29 9.41 -9.39
C GLY A 123 -1.84 9.85 -9.26
N THR A 124 -1.50 10.52 -8.15
CA THR A 124 -0.11 10.93 -7.89
C THR A 124 0.79 9.71 -7.65
N LEU A 125 0.31 8.69 -6.93
CA LEU A 125 1.10 7.47 -6.70
C LEU A 125 1.38 6.71 -8.02
N ILE A 126 0.39 6.56 -8.91
CA ILE A 126 0.59 5.99 -10.25
C ILE A 126 1.65 6.78 -11.01
N THR A 127 1.48 8.10 -11.11
CA THR A 127 2.41 8.98 -11.83
C THR A 127 3.83 8.84 -11.30
N ARG A 128 3.97 8.72 -9.98
CA ARG A 128 5.27 8.60 -9.33
C ARG A 128 5.84 7.22 -9.29
N LEU A 129 5.09 6.15 -9.43
CA LEU A 129 5.60 4.78 -9.31
C LEU A 129 5.57 4.00 -10.63
N ARG A 130 5.07 4.63 -11.71
CA ARG A 130 5.14 4.04 -13.04
C ARG A 130 6.57 3.58 -13.36
N PRO A 131 6.73 2.35 -13.86
CA PRO A 131 7.98 1.88 -14.44
C PRO A 131 8.35 2.77 -15.64
N SER A 132 9.66 2.97 -15.83
CA SER A 132 10.20 3.69 -17.00
C SER A 132 10.22 2.81 -18.23
#